data_AF-A0A2M7E2J8-F1
#
_entry.id   AF-A0A2M7E2J8-F1
#
_cell.length_a   1.000
_cell.length_b   1.000
_cell.length_c   1.000
_cell.angle_alpha   90.00
_cell.angle_beta   90.00
_cell.angle_gamma   90.00
#
_symmetry.space_group_name_H-M   'P 1'
#
loop_
_entity.id
_entity.type
_entity.pdbx_description
1 polymer ?
#
loop_
_entity_poly.entity_id
_entity_poly.type
_entity_poly.pdbx_seq_one_letter_code
_entity_poly.pdbx_strand_id
1 'polypeptide(L)' 'MKVEIITPEKRLFTGEAKLIQLPGANGSFEIMNNHAPVISTLFEGKIKVVELSGNKLFFEI' A
#
# COMPACT_ATOMS: atom_id res chain seq x y z
N MET A 1 5.18 7.40 -6.92
CA MET A 1 4.88 7.85 -5.54
C MET A 1 5.71 7.02 -4.58
N LYS A 2 6.29 7.62 -3.53
CA LYS A 2 7.06 6.86 -2.54
C LYS A 2 6.10 6.21 -1.54
N VAL A 3 6.25 4.90 -1.33
CA VAL A 3 5.44 4.11 -0.40
C VAL A 3 6.35 3.54 0.68
N GLU A 4 5.90 3.62 1.93
CA GLU A 4 6.59 3.04 3.08
C GLU A 4 5.57 2.25 3.93
N ILE A 5 5.84 0.96 4.15
CA ILE A 5 5.05 0.09 5.02
C ILE A 5 5.90 -0.19 6.26
N ILE A 6 5.40 0.24 7.42
CA ILE A 6 6.10 0.15 8.69
C ILE A 6 5.25 -0.58 9.71
N THR A 7 5.89 -1.38 10.54
CA THR A 7 5.33 -1.92 11.78
C THR A 7 6.09 -1.34 12.97
N PRO A 8 5.58 -1.50 14.21
CA PRO A 8 6.33 -1.09 15.40
C PRO A 8 7.72 -1.73 15.52
N GLU A 9 7.90 -2.94 14.96
CA GLU A 9 9.15 -3.70 15.06
C GLU A 9 10.14 -3.42 13.93
N LYS A 10 9.65 -3.23 12.69
CA LYS A 10 10.52 -3.04 11.52
C LYS A 10 9.82 -2.36 10.35
N ARG A 11 10.63 -1.88 9.40
CA ARG A 11 10.13 -1.45 8.08
C ARG A 11 9.98 -2.67 7.19
N LEU A 12 8.77 -2.92 6.69
CA LEU A 12 8.47 -4.04 5.80
C LEU A 12 8.78 -3.71 4.34
N PHE A 13 8.54 -2.47 3.93
CA PHE A 13 8.75 -2.03 2.55
C PHE A 13 9.04 -0.53 2.49
N THR A 14 9.98 -0.13 1.62
CA THR A 14 10.23 1.26 1.25
C THR A 14 10.63 1.26 -0.22
N GLY A 15 9.90 2.00 -1.06
CA GLY A 15 10.21 2.06 -2.48
C GLY A 15 9.28 2.97 -3.27
N GLU A 16 9.49 3.02 -4.57
CA GLU A 16 8.59 3.72 -5.49
C GLU A 16 7.53 2.77 -6.04
N ALA A 17 6.27 3.13 -5.85
CA ALA A 17 5.12 2.42 -6.40
C ALA A 17 4.45 3.24 -7.50
N LYS A 18 3.87 2.53 -8.47
CA LYS A 18 2.92 3.06 -9.45
C LYS A 18 1.49 3.05 -8.90
N LEU A 19 1.14 1.99 -8.17
CA LEU A 19 -0.16 1.77 -7.57
C LEU A 19 0.00 0.93 -6.30
N ILE A 20 -0.85 1.19 -5.31
CA ILE A 20 -0.99 0.36 -4.12
C ILE A 20 -2.47 0.05 -3.88
N GLN A 21 -2.78 -1.20 -3.55
CA GLN A 21 -4.11 -1.65 -3.14
C GLN A 21 -4.08 -1.96 -1.65
N LEU A 22 -5.06 -1.44 -0.91
CA LEU A 22 -5.16 -1.52 0.54
C LEU A 22 -6.54 -2.05 0.96
N PRO A 23 -6.62 -2.88 2.02
CA PRO A 23 -7.89 -3.32 2.60
C PRO A 23 -8.48 -2.23 3.52
N GLY A 24 -9.52 -1.54 3.06
CA GLY A 24 -10.27 -0.57 3.86
C GLY A 24 -11.50 -1.19 4.54
N ALA A 25 -12.10 -0.44 5.48
CA ALA A 25 -13.24 -0.89 6.29
C ALA A 25 -14.44 -1.42 5.49
N ASN A 26 -14.75 -0.77 4.36
CA ASN A 26 -15.90 -1.07 3.52
C ASN A 26 -15.51 -1.76 2.20
N GLY A 27 -14.25 -2.19 2.07
CA GLY A 27 -13.73 -2.80 0.85
C GLY A 27 -12.29 -2.41 0.54
N SER A 28 -11.70 -3.09 -0.44
CA SER A 28 -10.37 -2.74 -0.94
C SER A 28 -10.41 -1.48 -1.80
N PHE A 29 -9.41 -0.62 -1.67
CA PHE A 29 -9.25 0.56 -2.51
C PHE A 29 -7.82 0.65 -3.03
N GLU A 30 -7.67 1.29 -4.19
CA GLU A 30 -6.39 1.50 -4.84
C GLU A 30 -6.00 2.97 -4.83
N ILE A 31 -4.74 3.26 -4.53
CA ILE A 31 -4.16 4.60 -4.58
C ILE A 31 -3.12 4.62 -5.71
N MET A 32 -3.23 5.65 -6.55
CA MET A 32 -2.30 5.93 -7.64
C MET A 32 -1.54 7.24 -7.40
N ASN A 33 -0.55 7.49 -8.26
CA ASN A 33 0.18 8.75 -8.25
C ASN A 33 -0.78 9.95 -8.44
N ASN A 34 -0.55 11.02 -7.67
CA ASN A 34 -1.40 12.22 -7.61
C ASN A 34 -2.82 12.02 -7.01
N HIS A 35 -3.05 10.95 -6.25
CA HIS A 35 -4.27 10.84 -5.45
C HIS A 35 -4.32 11.92 -4.35
N ALA A 36 -5.52 12.36 -3.97
CA ALA A 36 -5.71 13.30 -2.87
C ALA A 36 -5.19 12.74 -1.53
N PRO A 37 -4.67 13.58 -0.62
CA PRO A 37 -4.30 13.14 0.72
C PRO A 37 -5.50 12.53 1.46
N VAL A 38 -5.32 11.36 2.04
CA VAL A 38 -6.35 10.66 2.81
C VAL A 38 -5.71 10.00 4.03
N ILE A 39 -6.43 9.99 5.14
CA ILE A 39 -6.10 9.20 6.34
C ILE A 39 -7.23 8.20 6.50
N SER A 40 -6.90 6.92 6.62
CA SER A 40 -7.88 5.85 6.75
C SER A 40 -7.34 4.74 7.66
N THR A 41 -8.26 4.07 8.34
CA THR A 41 -7.95 2.84 9.09
C THR A 41 -7.99 1.65 8.13
N LEU A 42 -6.94 0.83 8.18
CA LEU A 42 -6.86 -0.41 7.41
C LEU A 42 -7.32 -1.59 8.27
N PHE A 43 -7.92 -2.59 7.63
CA PHE A 43 -8.34 -3.83 8.26
C PHE A 43 -7.41 -4.98 7.86
N GLU A 44 -7.53 -6.10 8.57
CA GLU A 44 -6.86 -7.36 8.22
C GLU A 44 -7.05 -7.68 6.72
N GLY A 45 -5.96 -8.04 6.05
CA GLY A 45 -6.04 -8.44 4.66
C GLY A 45 -4.74 -8.29 3.88
N LYS A 46 -4.89 -8.30 2.54
CA LYS A 46 -3.76 -8.28 1.61
C LYS A 46 -3.53 -6.87 1.07
N ILE A 47 -2.32 -6.36 1.28
CA ILE A 47 -1.79 -5.20 0.60
C ILE A 47 -1.07 -5.65 -0.65
N LYS A 48 -1.34 -5.00 -1.78
CA LYS A 48 -0.64 -5.25 -3.04
C LYS A 48 0.03 -3.98 -3.51
N VAL A 49 1.34 -4.06 -3.75
CA VAL A 49 2.15 -2.94 -4.26
C VAL A 49 2.59 -3.28 -5.67
N VAL A 50 2.37 -2.36 -6.61
CA VAL A 50 2.88 -2.44 -7.98
C VAL A 50 4.02 -1.45 -8.13
N GLU A 51 5.24 -1.96 -8.26
CA GLU A 51 6.45 -1.14 -8.48
C GLU A 51 6.46 -0.52 -9.88
N LEU A 52 7.30 0.49 -10.08
CA LEU A 52 7.50 1.12 -11.39
C LEU A 52 7.95 0.11 -12.47
N SER A 53 8.75 -0.89 -12.08
CA SER A 53 9.25 -1.96 -12.94
C SER A 53 8.16 -2.98 -13.35
N GLY A 54 6.93 -2.84 -12.84
CA GLY A 54 5.81 -3.76 -13.08
C GLY A 54 5.76 -4.96 -12.13
N ASN A 55 6.72 -5.09 -11.22
CA ASN A 55 6.72 -6.10 -10.18
C ASN A 55 5.55 -5.91 -9.21
N LYS A 56 4.94 -7.03 -8.81
CA LYS A 56 3.81 -7.07 -7.88
C LYS A 56 4.27 -7.71 -6.58
N LEU A 57 4.27 -6.94 -5.51
CA LEU A 57 4.56 -7.39 -4.16
C LEU A 57 3.25 -7.51 -3.37
N PHE A 58 3.19 -8.52 -2.51
CA PHE A 58 2.03 -8.77 -1.65
C PHE A 58 2.50 -8.82 -0.20
N PHE A 59 1.75 -8.15 0.67
CA PHE A 59 1.96 -8.15 2.12
C PHE A 59 0.64 -8.49 2.79
N GLU A 60 0.68 -9.25 3.87
CA GLU A 60 -0.46 -9.56 4.71
C GLU A 60 -0.33 -8.76 6.01
N ILE A 61 -1.43 -8.12 6.43
CA ILE A 61 -1.55 -7.34 7.66
C ILE A 61 -2.74 -7.82 8.48
#